data_AF-A0A4P6UFK9-F1
#
_entry.id   AF-A0A4P6UFK9-F1
#
_cell.length_a   1.000
_cell.length_b   1.000
_cell.length_c   1.000
_cell.angle_alpha   90.00
_cell.angle_beta   90.00
_cell.angle_gamma   90.00
#
_symmetry.space_group_name_H-M   'P 1'
#
loop_
_entity.id
_entity.type
_entity.pdbx_description
1 polymer ?
#
loop_
_entity_poly.entity_id
_entity_poly.type
_entity_poly.pdbx_seq_one_letter_code
_entity_poly.pdbx_strand_id
1 'polypeptide(L)'
;MGPPLRLLVQRYDRAWREGVALVVAAVPRTPWPEFVIFGVGIVSALASALFDSDPWFIASVFTCIFAGLSMVVTRVIGMRGRTVQIAAIVAGGAAVAFGAVWMARHWNEPEIFSPAFVGYLGGGVLLSGILNLVFGSPRT
;
A
#
# COMPACT_ATOMS: atom_id res chain seq x y z
N MET A 1 -38.35 11.92 -30.48
CA MET A 1 -38.66 12.70 -29.25
C MET A 1 -37.68 12.28 -28.17
N GLY A 2 -36.76 13.16 -27.79
CA GLY A 2 -35.79 12.89 -26.73
C GLY A 2 -36.45 12.90 -25.35
N PRO A 3 -35.87 12.21 -24.35
CA PRO A 3 -36.43 12.19 -23.00
C PRO A 3 -36.43 13.61 -22.40
N PRO A 4 -37.47 13.99 -21.63
CA PRO A 4 -37.55 15.30 -20.99
C PRO A 4 -36.38 15.52 -20.01
N LEU A 5 -35.80 16.72 -20.02
CA LEU A 5 -34.67 17.15 -19.18
C LEU A 5 -34.80 16.78 -17.70
N ARG A 6 -36.03 16.79 -17.16
CA ARG A 6 -36.31 16.35 -15.76
C ARG A 6 -35.90 14.90 -15.49
N LEU A 7 -36.11 13.99 -16.44
CA LEU A 7 -35.75 12.58 -16.28
C LEU A 7 -34.23 12.38 -16.27
N LEU A 8 -33.48 13.20 -17.01
CA LEU A 8 -32.03 13.15 -17.02
C LEU A 8 -31.45 13.61 -15.68
N VAL A 9 -31.95 14.72 -15.13
CA VAL A 9 -31.54 15.22 -13.80
C VAL A 9 -31.88 14.21 -12.71
N GLN A 10 -33.09 13.63 -12.73
CA GLN A 10 -33.47 12.61 -11.74
C GLN A 10 -32.62 11.34 -11.83
N ARG A 11 -32.23 10.90 -13.03
CA ARG A 11 -31.33 9.76 -13.21
C ARG A 11 -29.93 10.08 -12.70
N TYR A 12 -29.44 11.29 -12.95
CA TYR A 12 -28.14 11.74 -12.45
C TYR A 12 -28.10 11.79 -10.92
N ASP A 13 -29.10 12.41 -10.28
CA ASP A 13 -29.18 12.49 -8.82
C ASP A 13 -29.32 11.13 -8.15
N ARG A 14 -29.99 10.18 -8.81
CA ARG A 14 -30.13 8.81 -8.31
C ARG A 14 -28.80 8.07 -8.43
N ALA A 15 -28.15 8.12 -9.60
CA ALA A 15 -26.85 7.50 -9.83
C ALA A 15 -25.75 8.09 -8.93
N TRP A 16 -25.76 9.40 -8.70
CA TRP A 16 -24.84 10.07 -7.77
C TRP A 16 -25.04 9.60 -6.34
N ARG A 17 -26.27 9.53 -5.85
CA ARG A 17 -26.58 9.05 -4.49
C ARG A 17 -26.25 7.58 -4.30
N GLU A 18 -26.56 6.74 -5.28
CA GLU A 18 -26.21 5.31 -5.26
C GLU A 18 -24.69 5.13 -5.29
N GLY A 19 -23.97 5.89 -6.13
CA GLY A 19 -22.51 5.89 -6.18
C GLY A 19 -21.87 6.33 -4.86
N VAL A 20 -22.36 7.41 -4.25
CA VAL A 20 -21.88 7.89 -2.95
C VAL A 20 -22.21 6.88 -1.85
N ALA A 21 -23.41 6.29 -1.85
CA ALA A 21 -23.79 5.27 -0.88
C ALA A 21 -22.92 4.02 -0.99
N LEU A 22 -22.56 3.57 -2.20
CA LEU A 22 -21.66 2.44 -2.40
C LEU A 22 -20.23 2.74 -1.93
N VAL A 23 -19.74 3.97 -2.12
CA VAL A 23 -18.42 4.39 -1.63
C VAL A 23 -18.41 4.48 -0.10
N VAL A 24 -19.49 4.98 0.51
CA VAL A 24 -19.63 5.08 1.98
C VAL A 24 -19.88 3.71 2.63
N ALA A 25 -20.59 2.81 1.96
CA ALA A 25 -20.90 1.47 2.46
C ALA A 25 -19.75 0.46 2.25
N ALA A 26 -18.74 0.81 1.46
CA ALA A 26 -17.55 -0.02 1.27
C ALA A 26 -16.74 -0.08 2.57
N VAL A 27 -17.08 -1.02 3.47
CA VAL A 27 -16.33 -1.26 4.70
C VAL A 27 -14.86 -1.52 4.35
N PRO A 28 -13.93 -0.62 4.72
CA PRO A 28 -12.52 -0.83 4.45
C PRO A 28 -12.01 -2.00 5.30
N ARG A 29 -11.09 -2.79 4.75
CA ARG A 29 -10.39 -3.82 5.52
C ARG A 29 -9.65 -3.16 6.70
N THR A 30 -9.79 -3.73 7.89
CA THR A 30 -8.98 -3.32 9.04
C THR A 30 -7.51 -3.68 8.78
N PRO A 31 -6.54 -2.76 9.02
CA PRO A 31 -5.13 -2.98 8.74
C PRO A 31 -4.45 -3.88 9.80
N TRP A 32 -5.16 -4.88 10.33
CA TRP A 32 -4.62 -5.79 11.35
C TRP A 32 -3.40 -6.61 10.87
N PRO A 33 -3.32 -7.11 9.62
CA PRO A 33 -2.13 -7.80 9.12
C PRO A 33 -0.91 -6.88 9.08
N GLU A 34 -1.08 -5.62 8.71
CA GLU A 34 -0.01 -4.64 8.74
C GLU A 34 0.52 -4.42 10.17
N PHE A 35 -0.37 -4.37 11.17
CA PHE A 35 0.06 -4.24 12.58
C PHE A 35 0.84 -5.46 13.06
N VAL A 36 0.42 -6.66 12.64
CA VAL A 36 1.16 -7.88 12.95
C VAL A 36 2.56 -7.85 12.32
N ILE A 37 2.67 -7.50 11.04
CA ILE A 37 3.97 -7.41 10.35
C ILE A 37 4.85 -6.33 10.98
N PHE A 38 4.26 -5.18 11.34
CA PHE A 38 4.97 -4.11 12.04
C PHE A 38 5.49 -4.56 13.41
N GLY A 39 4.66 -5.25 14.19
CA GLY A 39 5.05 -5.83 15.47
C GLY A 39 6.16 -6.88 15.33
N VAL A 40 6.05 -7.76 14.33
CA VAL A 40 7.11 -8.73 14.00
C VAL A 40 8.41 -8.02 13.62
N GLY A 41 8.34 -6.95 12.83
CA GLY A 41 9.50 -6.13 12.49
C GLY A 41 10.18 -5.53 13.72
N ILE A 42 9.41 -5.00 14.67
CA ILE A 42 9.95 -4.46 15.94
C ILE A 42 10.64 -5.57 16.75
N VAL A 43 9.96 -6.70 16.97
CA VAL A 43 10.53 -7.82 17.72
C VAL A 43 11.79 -8.34 17.04
N SER A 44 11.79 -8.42 15.71
CA SER A 44 12.93 -8.84 14.90
C SER A 44 14.11 -7.86 15.00
N ALA A 45 13.85 -6.54 15.03
CA ALA A 45 14.88 -5.52 15.21
C ALA A 45 15.50 -5.54 16.62
N LEU A 46 14.71 -5.87 17.64
CA LEU A 46 15.22 -6.06 19.00
C LEU A 46 16.04 -7.37 19.09
N ALA A 47 15.58 -8.43 18.42
CA ALA A 47 16.27 -9.70 18.39
C ALA A 47 17.61 -9.62 17.65
N SER A 48 17.76 -8.79 16.62
CA SER A 48 19.03 -8.68 15.88
C SER A 48 20.20 -8.23 16.76
N ALA A 49 19.95 -7.48 17.83
CA ALA A 49 20.97 -7.11 18.80
C ALA A 49 21.56 -8.32 19.54
N LEU A 50 20.79 -9.41 19.67
CA LEU A 50 21.26 -10.66 20.27
C LEU A 50 22.14 -11.48 19.33
N PHE A 51 22.00 -11.26 18.02
CA PHE A 51 22.69 -12.01 16.97
C PHE A 51 23.80 -11.22 16.27
N ASP A 52 24.03 -9.96 16.67
CA ASP A 52 25.05 -9.05 16.12
C ASP A 52 25.06 -9.01 14.59
N SER A 53 23.87 -8.95 14.00
CA SER A 53 23.67 -9.05 12.55
C SER A 53 23.09 -7.77 11.96
N ASP A 54 23.96 -6.95 11.36
CA ASP A 54 23.56 -5.73 10.65
C ASP A 54 22.51 -5.99 9.55
N PRO A 55 22.66 -7.02 8.68
CA PRO A 55 21.68 -7.28 7.64
C PRO A 55 20.29 -7.61 8.19
N TRP A 56 20.24 -8.33 9.32
CA TRP A 56 18.98 -8.67 9.98
C TRP A 56 18.30 -7.43 10.55
N PHE A 57 19.07 -6.57 11.22
CA PHE A 57 18.55 -5.31 11.75
C PHE A 57 17.99 -4.44 10.62
N ILE A 58 18.75 -4.28 9.54
CA ILE A 58 18.34 -3.52 8.36
C ILE A 58 17.04 -4.08 7.78
N ALA A 59 16.96 -5.40 7.54
CA ALA A 59 15.74 -6.03 7.02
C ALA A 59 14.52 -5.81 7.93
N SER A 60 14.73 -5.82 9.25
CA SER A 60 13.67 -5.57 10.24
C SER A 60 13.18 -4.12 10.17
N VAL A 61 14.08 -3.15 10.02
CA VAL A 61 13.73 -1.73 9.83
C VAL A 61 12.94 -1.52 8.54
N PHE A 62 13.39 -2.10 7.42
CA PHE A 62 12.65 -2.05 6.15
C PHE A 62 11.25 -2.65 6.29
N THR A 63 11.13 -3.78 6.98
CA THR A 63 9.84 -4.43 7.25
C THR A 63 8.89 -3.50 8.01
N CYS A 64 9.38 -2.81 9.04
CA CYS A 64 8.61 -1.82 9.79
C CYS A 64 8.16 -0.64 8.89
N ILE A 65 9.06 -0.09 8.09
CA ILE A 65 8.76 1.03 7.20
C ILE A 65 7.68 0.63 6.18
N PHE A 66 7.83 -0.53 5.53
CA PHE A 66 6.87 -1.01 4.55
C PHE A 66 5.51 -1.30 5.19
N ALA A 67 5.48 -1.92 6.37
CA ALA A 67 4.26 -2.17 7.12
C ALA A 67 3.56 -0.87 7.52
N GLY A 68 4.30 0.12 8.05
CA GLY A 68 3.75 1.42 8.43
C GLY A 68 3.18 2.19 7.23
N LEU A 69 3.91 2.25 6.11
CA LEU A 69 3.43 2.87 4.88
C LEU A 69 2.21 2.12 4.31
N SER A 70 2.22 0.79 4.37
CA SER A 70 1.09 -0.04 3.95
C SER A 70 -0.18 0.29 4.73
N MET A 71 -0.11 0.58 6.04
CA MET A 71 -1.29 0.96 6.84
C MET A 71 -2.01 2.20 6.28
N VAL A 72 -1.24 3.19 5.82
CA VAL A 72 -1.76 4.43 5.26
C VAL A 72 -2.40 4.16 3.90
N VAL A 73 -1.70 3.41 3.06
CA VAL A 73 -2.10 3.18 1.66
C VAL A 73 -3.23 2.15 1.54
N THR A 74 -3.37 1.25 2.51
CA THR A 74 -4.37 0.15 2.49
C THR A 74 -5.80 0.65 2.36
N ARG A 75 -6.13 1.81 2.93
CA ARG A 75 -7.48 2.37 2.79
C ARG A 75 -7.77 2.75 1.34
N VAL A 76 -6.79 3.30 0.64
CA VAL A 76 -6.94 3.75 -0.76
C VAL A 76 -6.98 2.55 -1.71
N ILE A 77 -6.08 1.58 -1.54
CA ILE A 77 -5.99 0.39 -2.39
C ILE A 77 -7.13 -0.60 -2.12
N GLY A 78 -7.52 -0.79 -0.85
CA GLY A 78 -8.57 -1.72 -0.45
C GLY A 78 -9.98 -1.33 -0.93
N MET A 79 -10.19 -0.07 -1.33
CA MET A 79 -11.42 0.36 -1.99
C MET A 79 -11.44 0.07 -3.50
N ARG A 80 -10.31 -0.31 -4.10
CA ARG A 80 -10.16 -0.52 -5.54
C ARG A 80 -10.26 -2.00 -5.91
N GLY A 81 -10.64 -2.28 -7.16
CA GLY A 81 -10.76 -3.64 -7.68
C GLY A 81 -9.42 -4.38 -7.82
N ARG A 82 -9.49 -5.69 -8.07
CA ARG A 82 -8.34 -6.61 -8.13
C ARG A 82 -7.23 -6.14 -9.06
N THR A 83 -7.57 -5.57 -10.21
CA THR A 83 -6.62 -5.04 -11.19
C THR A 83 -5.71 -3.97 -10.60
N VAL A 84 -6.26 -3.06 -9.78
CA VAL A 84 -5.48 -2.00 -9.14
C VAL A 84 -4.54 -2.56 -8.08
N GLN A 85 -4.96 -3.60 -7.36
CA GLN A 85 -4.12 -4.27 -6.37
C GLN A 85 -2.93 -4.98 -7.04
N ILE A 86 -3.16 -5.66 -8.17
CA ILE A 86 -2.08 -6.26 -8.97
C ILE A 86 -1.15 -5.18 -9.53
N ALA A 87 -1.70 -4.08 -10.06
CA ALA A 87 -0.89 -2.96 -10.55
C ALA A 87 -0.03 -2.35 -9.44
N ALA A 88 -0.57 -2.22 -8.23
CA ALA A 88 0.17 -1.76 -7.05
C ALA A 88 1.33 -2.71 -6.68
N ILE A 89 1.14 -4.03 -6.80
CA ILE A 89 2.21 -5.01 -6.60
C ILE A 89 3.32 -4.83 -7.62
N VAL A 90 2.98 -4.74 -8.91
CA VAL A 90 3.97 -4.59 -9.98
C VAL A 90 4.72 -3.26 -9.86
N ALA A 91 4.00 -2.16 -9.69
CA ALA A 91 4.60 -0.83 -9.55
C ALA A 91 5.42 -0.71 -8.27
N GLY A 92 4.90 -1.21 -7.15
CA GLY A 92 5.59 -1.23 -5.86
C GLY A 92 6.85 -2.09 -5.91
N GLY A 93 6.79 -3.27 -6.52
CA GLY A 93 7.94 -4.15 -6.72
C GLY A 93 9.03 -3.51 -7.60
N ALA A 94 8.64 -2.86 -8.70
CA ALA A 94 9.57 -2.13 -9.55
C ALA A 94 10.24 -0.97 -8.79
N ALA A 95 9.48 -0.24 -7.98
CA ALA A 95 10.00 0.85 -7.15
C ALA A 95 10.98 0.34 -6.07
N VAL A 96 10.68 -0.78 -5.40
CA VAL A 96 11.59 -1.43 -4.43
C VAL A 96 12.88 -1.86 -5.13
N ALA A 97 12.78 -2.52 -6.29
CA ALA A 97 13.94 -2.96 -7.05
C ALA A 97 14.81 -1.76 -7.47
N PHE A 98 14.20 -0.69 -7.96
CA PHE A 98 14.89 0.55 -8.27
C PHE A 98 15.61 1.14 -7.04
N GLY A 99 14.91 1.26 -5.91
CA GLY A 99 15.49 1.80 -4.67
C GLY A 99 16.64 0.95 -4.15
N ALA A 100 16.53 -0.38 -4.21
CA ALA A 100 17.60 -1.30 -3.82
C ALA A 100 18.84 -1.17 -4.71
N VAL A 101 18.64 -1.12 -6.04
CA VAL A 101 19.74 -0.91 -7.00
C VAL A 101 20.39 0.45 -6.79
N TRP A 102 19.60 1.50 -6.57
CA TRP A 102 20.12 2.85 -6.33
C TRP A 102 20.98 2.89 -5.08
N MET A 103 20.45 2.37 -3.97
CA MET A 103 21.12 2.34 -2.67
C MET A 103 22.41 1.53 -2.71
N ALA A 104 22.45 0.42 -3.46
CA ALA A 104 23.67 -0.36 -3.65
C ALA A 104 24.76 0.39 -4.44
N ARG A 105 24.36 1.33 -5.32
CA ARG A 105 25.29 2.08 -6.17
C ARG A 105 25.78 3.39 -5.54
N HIS A 106 24.96 4.03 -4.71
CA HIS A 106 25.21 5.38 -4.16
C HIS A 106 25.28 5.39 -2.62
N TRP A 107 25.62 4.27 -1.98
CA TRP A 107 25.56 4.14 -0.51
C TRP A 107 26.47 5.11 0.27
N ASN A 108 27.53 5.60 -0.37
CA ASN A 108 28.53 6.50 0.23
C ASN A 108 28.23 7.99 0.00
N GLU A 109 27.13 8.33 -0.68
CA GLU A 109 26.83 9.70 -1.06
C GLU A 109 25.77 10.29 -0.11
N PRO A 110 26.09 11.35 0.65
CA PRO A 110 25.12 11.99 1.54
C PRO A 110 24.13 12.82 0.72
N GLU A 111 22.99 12.22 0.37
CA GLU A 111 21.91 12.87 -0.37
C GLU A 111 20.72 13.20 0.55
N ILE A 112 20.28 14.45 0.56
CA ILE A 112 19.08 14.89 1.33
C ILE A 112 17.80 14.30 0.73
N PHE A 113 17.74 14.18 -0.60
CA PHE A 113 16.64 13.56 -1.35
C PHE A 113 17.15 12.37 -2.14
N SER A 114 17.39 11.26 -1.45
CA SER A 114 17.85 10.05 -2.13
C SER A 114 16.73 9.43 -2.97
N PRO A 115 16.96 9.12 -4.26
CA PRO A 115 16.03 8.30 -5.05
C PRO A 115 15.66 6.95 -4.43
N ALA A 116 16.44 6.48 -3.44
CA ALA A 116 16.06 5.34 -2.58
C ALA A 116 14.70 5.52 -1.88
N PHE A 117 14.23 6.77 -1.66
CA PHE A 117 12.90 7.06 -1.13
C PHE A 117 11.76 6.48 -1.96
N VAL A 118 11.94 6.36 -3.27
CA VAL A 118 10.99 5.69 -4.15
C VAL A 118 10.84 4.22 -3.76
N GLY A 119 11.91 3.56 -3.34
CA GLY A 119 11.88 2.18 -2.84
C GLY A 119 11.09 2.04 -1.54
N TYR A 120 11.23 2.98 -0.59
CA TYR A 120 10.46 2.96 0.65
C TYR A 120 8.95 3.08 0.40
N LEU A 121 8.55 4.06 -0.40
CA LEU A 121 7.14 4.23 -0.80
C LEU A 121 6.63 3.02 -1.60
N GLY A 122 7.46 2.51 -2.51
CA GLY A 122 7.20 1.31 -3.29
C GLY A 122 6.91 0.09 -2.43
N GLY A 123 7.68 -0.12 -1.36
CA GLY A 123 7.51 -1.24 -0.45
C GLY A 123 6.18 -1.21 0.30
N GLY A 124 5.73 -0.02 0.73
CA GLY A 124 4.40 0.15 1.32
C GLY A 124 3.26 -0.14 0.34
N VAL A 125 3.38 0.33 -0.91
CA VAL A 125 2.40 0.08 -1.98
C VAL A 125 2.35 -1.40 -2.36
N LEU A 126 3.52 -2.03 -2.50
CA LEU A 126 3.67 -3.46 -2.77
C LEU A 126 2.98 -4.29 -1.69
N LEU A 127 3.35 -4.05 -0.42
CA LEU A 127 2.81 -4.80 0.71
C LEU A 127 1.30 -4.59 0.84
N SER A 128 0.83 -3.36 0.66
CA SER A 128 -0.60 -3.06 0.67
C SER A 128 -1.35 -3.78 -0.45
N GLY A 129 -0.80 -3.84 -1.66
CA GLY A 129 -1.37 -4.61 -2.77
C GLY A 129 -1.49 -6.09 -2.46
N ILE A 130 -0.42 -6.70 -1.92
CA ILE A 130 -0.41 -8.12 -1.50
C ILE A 130 -1.48 -8.37 -0.43
N LEU A 131 -1.48 -7.58 0.64
CA LEU A 131 -2.38 -7.81 1.77
C LEU A 131 -3.84 -7.58 1.40
N ASN A 132 -4.14 -6.64 0.50
CA ASN A 132 -5.50 -6.47 0.00
C ASN A 132 -5.94 -7.59 -0.97
N LEU A 133 -5.03 -8.24 -1.69
CA LEU A 133 -5.37 -9.44 -2.46
C LEU A 133 -5.62 -10.66 -1.57
N VAL A 134 -4.83 -10.82 -0.50
CA VAL A 134 -4.89 -12.00 0.39
C VAL A 134 -6.04 -11.89 1.38
N PHE A 135 -6.20 -10.72 2.01
CA PHE A 135 -7.14 -10.50 3.10
C PHE A 135 -8.34 -9.62 2.72
N GLY A 136 -8.36 -9.06 1.51
CA GLY A 136 -9.49 -8.28 1.01
C GLY A 136 -10.62 -9.19 0.51
N SER A 137 -11.86 -8.78 0.74
CA SER A 137 -13.02 -9.49 0.18
C SER A 137 -13.04 -9.34 -1.35
N PRO A 138 -13.24 -10.41 -2.13
CA PRO A 138 -13.35 -10.32 -3.58
C PRO A 138 -14.57 -9.48 -3.94
N ARG A 139 -14.35 -8.21 -4.27
CA ARG A 139 -15.34 -7.43 -5.01
C ARG A 139 -15.22 -7.85 -6.46
N THR A 140 -15.96 -8.90 -6.81
CA THR A 140 -16.33 -9.25 -8.19
C THR A 140 -17.22 -8.17 -8.77
#